data_AF-A0A7C2YP42-F1
#
_entry.id   AF-A0A7C2YP42-F1
#
_cell.length_a   1.000
_cell.length_b   1.000
_cell.length_c   1.000
_cell.angle_alpha   90.00
_cell.angle_beta   90.00
_cell.angle_gamma   90.00
#
_symmetry.space_group_name_H-M   'P 1'
#
loop_
_entity.id
_entity.type
_entity.pdbx_description
1 polymer ?
#
loop_
_entity_poly.entity_id
_entity_poly.type
_entity_poly.pdbx_seq_one_letter_code
_entity_poly.pdbx_strand_id
1 'polypeptide(L)'
;MCSGDGPVVLLFVEKLERHLYIVGVKLPTELARHYSSILDLPNFDRGLDIYVRVHVSRVFNEEGDVVKEVNENLVVKLKMELITHVLDLTEMHLRYGIPIGYFLEVLLISLIVKSGSKQYEMLVYPDEFKHLISPFLPQKVSNLVESYARVIRERMDYEVVVLLSTVGLQDISADLWEGLVRYYSNDYEGSIKFFRKVIEGLRNIVKEADVIEEGRKERLHRYLSGAYDLISSFGEHAGTRG
;
A
#
# COMPACT_ATOMS: atom_id res chain seq x y z
N MET A 1 13.70 -23.58 -20.32
CA MET A 1 13.31 -22.21 -20.71
C MET A 1 12.18 -21.80 -19.80
N CYS A 2 12.51 -21.16 -18.68
CA CYS A 2 11.51 -20.65 -17.75
C CYS A 2 11.04 -19.30 -18.30
N SER A 3 9.78 -19.24 -18.73
CA SER A 3 9.06 -17.99 -19.01
C SER A 3 9.09 -17.15 -17.73
N GLY A 4 9.92 -16.11 -17.73
CA GLY A 4 10.03 -15.16 -16.64
C GLY A 4 8.84 -14.21 -16.63
N ASP A 5 7.71 -14.69 -16.13
CA ASP A 5 6.67 -13.82 -15.60
C ASP A 5 7.20 -13.33 -14.24
N GLY A 6 7.79 -12.13 -14.24
CA GLY A 6 8.22 -11.46 -13.00
C GLY A 6 7.04 -11.18 -12.07
N PRO A 7 7.29 -10.75 -10.82
CA PRO A 7 6.23 -10.50 -9.83
C PRO A 7 5.19 -9.55 -10.41
N VAL A 8 3.91 -9.69 -10.07
CA VAL A 8 2.85 -8.78 -10.55
C VAL A 8 2.42 -7.87 -9.41
N VAL A 9 1.73 -6.76 -9.66
CA VAL A 9 1.21 -5.86 -8.62
C VAL A 9 -0.26 -5.60 -8.93
N LEU A 10 -1.15 -5.62 -7.93
CA LEU A 10 -2.55 -5.21 -8.14
C LEU A 10 -2.65 -3.67 -8.21
N LEU A 11 -2.24 -3.20 -9.37
CA LEU A 11 -2.48 -1.87 -9.89
C LEU A 11 -3.72 -1.95 -10.78
N PHE A 12 -4.72 -1.13 -10.47
CA PHE A 12 -5.86 -0.95 -11.36
C PHE A 12 -6.04 0.53 -11.64
N VAL A 13 -6.61 0.81 -12.81
CA VAL A 13 -7.06 2.15 -13.14
C VAL A 13 -8.56 2.10 -13.27
N GLU A 14 -9.24 2.97 -12.54
CA GLU A 14 -10.69 3.05 -12.63
C GLU A 14 -11.20 4.48 -12.66
N LYS A 15 -12.39 4.63 -13.25
CA LYS A 15 -13.05 5.92 -13.39
C LYS A 15 -13.58 6.35 -12.02
N LEU A 16 -13.28 7.59 -11.66
CA LEU A 16 -13.87 8.25 -10.50
C LEU A 16 -15.32 8.60 -10.82
N GLU A 17 -16.25 7.91 -10.20
CA GLU A 17 -17.68 8.03 -10.46
C GLU A 17 -18.45 8.49 -9.22
N ARG A 18 -19.63 9.05 -9.46
CA ARG A 18 -20.59 9.30 -8.41
C ARG A 18 -21.42 8.05 -8.17
N HIS A 19 -21.42 7.62 -6.93
CA HIS A 19 -22.23 6.55 -6.36
C HIS A 19 -23.19 7.21 -5.37
N LEU A 20 -24.35 6.60 -5.08
CA LEU A 20 -25.55 7.28 -4.52
C LEU A 20 -25.23 8.39 -3.50
N TYR A 21 -24.36 8.09 -2.53
CA TYR A 21 -23.95 9.02 -1.47
C TYR A 21 -22.43 9.28 -1.40
N ILE A 22 -21.63 8.71 -2.29
CA ILE A 22 -20.16 8.83 -2.26
C ILE A 22 -19.57 9.07 -3.64
N VAL A 23 -18.34 9.55 -3.69
CA VAL A 23 -17.55 9.61 -4.92
C VAL A 23 -16.37 8.68 -4.76
N GLY A 24 -16.15 7.80 -5.74
CA GLY A 24 -15.22 6.70 -5.56
C GLY A 24 -14.90 5.97 -6.85
N VAL A 25 -14.03 4.96 -6.72
CA VAL A 25 -13.74 4.02 -7.79
C VAL A 25 -14.22 2.63 -7.38
N LYS A 26 -14.69 1.85 -8.34
CA LYS A 26 -15.11 0.47 -8.09
C LYS A 26 -13.88 -0.41 -7.88
N LEU A 27 -13.97 -1.35 -6.94
CA LEU A 27 -13.05 -2.48 -6.92
C LEU A 27 -13.29 -3.34 -8.17
N PRO A 28 -12.22 -3.84 -8.79
CA PRO A 28 -12.35 -4.86 -9.82
C PRO A 28 -13.15 -6.07 -9.32
N THR A 29 -14.03 -6.61 -10.16
CA THR A 29 -14.98 -7.67 -9.75
C THR A 29 -14.24 -8.98 -9.43
N GLU A 30 -13.14 -9.25 -10.12
CA GLU A 30 -12.26 -10.39 -9.91
C GLU A 30 -11.65 -10.35 -8.51
N LEU A 31 -11.23 -9.16 -8.06
CA LEU A 31 -10.72 -8.96 -6.70
C LEU A 31 -11.81 -9.17 -5.66
N ALA A 32 -13.00 -8.61 -5.88
CA ALA A 32 -14.15 -8.80 -4.99
C ALA A 32 -14.50 -10.28 -4.80
N ARG A 33 -14.42 -11.08 -5.88
CA ARG A 33 -14.68 -12.52 -5.83
C ARG A 33 -13.62 -13.32 -5.10
N HIS A 34 -12.35 -13.01 -5.32
CA HIS A 34 -11.23 -13.71 -4.68
C HIS A 34 -11.26 -13.53 -3.16
N TYR A 35 -11.57 -12.32 -2.70
CA TYR A 35 -11.73 -12.03 -1.27
C TYR A 35 -13.19 -12.12 -0.80
N SER A 36 -14.03 -12.92 -1.45
CA SER A 36 -15.44 -13.14 -1.07
C SER A 36 -15.61 -13.46 0.41
N SER A 37 -14.69 -14.23 1.01
CA SER A 37 -14.70 -14.52 2.46
C SER A 37 -14.77 -13.27 3.36
N ILE A 38 -14.25 -12.13 2.88
CA ILE A 38 -14.31 -10.83 3.55
C ILE A 38 -15.32 -9.90 2.88
N LEU A 39 -15.35 -9.86 1.55
CA LEU A 39 -16.10 -8.90 0.75
C LEU A 39 -17.53 -9.35 0.43
N ASP A 40 -17.99 -10.51 0.86
CA ASP A 40 -19.38 -10.93 0.61
C ASP A 40 -20.40 -10.07 1.37
N LEU A 41 -21.56 -9.88 0.74
CA LEU A 41 -22.73 -9.16 1.25
C LEU A 41 -23.03 -9.38 2.75
N PRO A 42 -23.08 -10.63 3.26
CA PRO A 42 -23.43 -10.89 4.65
C PRO A 42 -22.46 -10.28 5.66
N ASN A 43 -21.20 -10.01 5.29
CA ASN A 43 -20.23 -9.37 6.18
C ASN A 43 -20.58 -7.90 6.42
N PHE A 44 -21.02 -7.20 5.38
CA PHE A 44 -21.49 -5.82 5.48
C PHE A 44 -22.81 -5.75 6.27
N ASP A 45 -23.74 -6.68 6.02
CA ASP A 45 -25.02 -6.75 6.75
C ASP A 45 -24.84 -7.06 8.25
N ARG A 46 -23.76 -7.76 8.61
CA ARG A 46 -23.37 -8.01 10.01
C ARG A 46 -22.72 -6.81 10.70
N GLY A 47 -22.56 -5.69 10.00
CA GLY A 47 -21.97 -4.47 10.53
C GLY A 47 -20.43 -4.51 10.61
N LEU A 48 -19.77 -5.33 9.78
CA LEU A 48 -18.31 -5.26 9.65
C LEU A 48 -17.92 -4.00 8.88
N ASP A 49 -17.05 -3.19 9.47
CA ASP A 49 -16.47 -2.05 8.80
C ASP A 49 -15.18 -2.49 8.09
N ILE A 50 -15.21 -2.46 6.76
CA ILE A 50 -14.05 -2.80 5.93
C ILE A 50 -13.43 -1.51 5.42
N TYR A 51 -12.14 -1.39 5.62
CA TYR A 51 -11.31 -0.32 5.08
C TYR A 51 -10.28 -0.94 4.13
N VAL A 52 -9.81 -0.15 3.18
CA VAL A 52 -8.79 -0.55 2.22
C VAL A 52 -7.65 0.43 2.32
N ARG A 53 -6.44 -0.11 2.45
CA ARG A 53 -5.22 0.65 2.30
C ARG A 53 -4.85 0.68 0.83
N VAL A 54 -4.74 1.87 0.27
CA VAL A 54 -4.43 2.09 -1.14
C VAL A 54 -3.35 3.14 -1.31
N HIS A 55 -2.62 3.07 -2.41
CA HIS A 55 -1.76 4.13 -2.90
C HIS A 55 -2.35 4.69 -4.19
N VAL A 56 -2.68 5.98 -4.20
CA VAL A 56 -3.15 6.68 -5.39
C VAL A 56 -1.97 7.41 -6.01
N SER A 57 -1.54 6.93 -7.17
CA SER A 57 -0.32 7.38 -7.85
C SER A 57 -0.61 8.57 -8.76
N ARG A 58 -1.50 8.39 -9.74
CA ARG A 58 -1.75 9.36 -10.82
C ARG A 58 -3.24 9.55 -11.10
N VAL A 59 -3.56 10.71 -11.65
CA VAL A 59 -4.89 11.07 -12.17
C VAL A 59 -4.77 11.32 -13.67
N PHE A 60 -5.66 10.70 -14.44
CA PHE A 60 -5.79 10.91 -15.88
C PHE A 60 -7.08 11.63 -16.22
N ASN A 61 -7.04 12.52 -17.21
CA ASN A 61 -8.27 13.06 -17.81
C ASN A 61 -8.96 12.00 -18.69
N GLU A 62 -10.10 12.39 -19.28
CA GLU A 62 -10.88 11.53 -20.17
C GLU A 62 -10.13 11.09 -21.44
N GLU A 63 -9.13 11.87 -21.87
CA GLU A 63 -8.28 11.58 -23.03
C GLU A 63 -7.10 10.65 -22.69
N GLY A 64 -6.87 10.40 -21.40
CA GLY A 64 -5.78 9.55 -20.90
C GLY A 64 -4.45 10.27 -20.65
N ASP A 65 -4.45 11.60 -20.61
CA ASP A 65 -3.29 12.40 -20.19
C ASP A 65 -3.17 12.45 -18.67
N VAL A 66 -1.94 12.32 -18.17
CA VAL A 66 -1.64 12.55 -16.75
C VAL A 66 -1.83 14.04 -16.45
N VAL A 67 -2.86 14.35 -15.68
CA VAL A 67 -3.15 15.73 -15.23
C VAL A 67 -2.57 16.01 -13.85
N LYS A 68 -2.29 14.97 -13.06
CA LYS A 68 -1.79 15.10 -11.70
C LYS A 68 -1.08 13.84 -11.23
N GLU A 69 0.04 14.04 -10.55
CA GLU A 69 0.68 13.01 -9.72
C GLU A 69 0.27 13.26 -8.26
N VAL A 70 -0.42 12.30 -7.67
CA VAL A 70 -0.92 12.38 -6.29
C VAL A 70 0.08 11.75 -5.35
N ASN A 71 0.58 10.55 -5.69
CA ASN A 71 1.53 9.74 -4.90
C ASN A 71 1.19 9.70 -3.39
N GLU A 72 -0.08 9.44 -3.05
CA GLU A 72 -0.55 9.45 -1.66
C GLU A 72 -1.02 8.07 -1.21
N ASN A 73 -0.65 7.69 0.01
CA ASN A 73 -1.20 6.52 0.68
C ASN A 73 -2.42 6.89 1.51
N LEU A 74 -3.50 6.11 1.37
CA LEU A 74 -4.79 6.37 1.98
C LEU A 74 -5.32 5.11 2.65
N VAL A 75 -6.05 5.30 3.75
CA VAL A 75 -6.94 4.27 4.30
C VAL A 75 -8.36 4.76 4.11
N VAL A 76 -9.09 4.10 3.21
CA VAL A 76 -10.43 4.53 2.81
C VAL A 76 -11.46 3.47 3.15
N LYS A 77 -12.69 3.90 3.46
CA LYS A 77 -13.77 2.97 3.77
C LYS A 77 -14.23 2.29 2.48
N LEU A 78 -14.42 0.97 2.53
CA LEU A 78 -15.08 0.23 1.47
C LEU A 78 -16.58 0.28 1.71
N LYS A 79 -17.34 0.80 0.74
CA LYS A 79 -18.80 0.76 0.78
C LYS A 79 -19.32 -0.21 -0.26
N MET A 80 -20.38 -0.92 0.11
CA MET A 80 -21.09 -1.79 -0.80
C MET A 80 -22.34 -1.05 -1.30
N GLU A 81 -22.40 -0.82 -2.61
CA GLU A 81 -23.59 -0.30 -3.26
C GLU A 81 -24.16 -1.37 -4.18
N LEU A 82 -25.36 -1.86 -3.85
CA LEU A 82 -26.03 -3.01 -4.49
C LEU A 82 -25.17 -4.29 -4.42
N ILE A 83 -24.34 -4.51 -5.43
CA ILE A 83 -23.45 -5.67 -5.60
C ILE A 83 -22.02 -5.25 -5.94
N THR A 84 -21.72 -3.96 -5.85
CA THR A 84 -20.42 -3.38 -6.20
C THR A 84 -19.75 -2.77 -4.99
N HIS A 85 -18.47 -3.10 -4.81
CA HIS A 85 -17.63 -2.50 -3.78
C HIS A 85 -16.97 -1.24 -4.33
N VAL A 86 -17.10 -0.15 -3.59
CA VAL A 86 -16.62 1.18 -3.97
C VAL A 86 -15.68 1.70 -2.89
N LEU A 87 -14.48 2.12 -3.29
CA LEU A 87 -13.57 2.86 -2.43
C LEU A 87 -14.11 4.27 -2.24
N ASP A 88 -14.47 4.64 -1.01
CA ASP A 88 -14.94 5.98 -0.69
C ASP A 88 -13.77 6.98 -0.75
N LEU A 89 -13.67 7.69 -1.87
CA LEU A 89 -12.63 8.69 -2.15
C LEU A 89 -13.20 10.12 -2.09
N THR A 90 -14.35 10.30 -1.43
CA THR A 90 -15.06 11.59 -1.33
C THR A 90 -14.15 12.71 -0.83
N GLU A 91 -13.43 12.48 0.28
CA GLU A 91 -12.53 13.48 0.84
C GLU A 91 -11.33 13.76 -0.07
N MET A 92 -10.77 12.71 -0.69
CA MET A 92 -9.59 12.80 -1.54
C MET A 92 -9.89 13.60 -2.81
N HIS A 93 -10.98 13.32 -3.53
CA HIS A 93 -11.27 14.05 -4.76
C HIS A 93 -11.57 15.53 -4.48
N LEU A 94 -12.23 15.86 -3.35
CA LEU A 94 -12.47 17.25 -2.95
C LEU A 94 -11.17 17.96 -2.61
N ARG A 95 -10.31 17.34 -1.80
CA ARG A 95 -9.01 17.90 -1.38
C ARG A 95 -8.10 18.18 -2.57
N TYR A 96 -8.06 17.29 -3.56
CA TYR A 96 -7.19 17.44 -4.72
C TYR A 96 -7.86 18.13 -5.91
N GLY A 97 -9.15 18.47 -5.83
CA GLY A 97 -9.92 19.07 -6.92
C GLY A 97 -10.02 18.16 -8.14
N ILE A 98 -10.15 16.85 -7.94
CA ILE A 98 -10.20 15.86 -9.03
C ILE A 98 -11.63 15.80 -9.59
N PRO A 99 -11.84 16.07 -10.89
CA PRO A 99 -13.16 16.01 -11.49
C PRO A 99 -13.71 14.57 -11.52
N ILE A 100 -15.03 14.44 -11.32
CA ILE A 100 -15.75 13.19 -11.60
C ILE A 100 -15.64 12.92 -13.10
N GLY A 101 -15.36 11.67 -13.46
CA GLY A 101 -15.15 11.24 -14.84
C GLY A 101 -13.68 11.00 -15.20
N TYR A 102 -12.76 11.50 -14.37
CA TYR A 102 -11.32 11.26 -14.53
C TYR A 102 -10.96 9.86 -14.01
N PHE A 103 -9.79 9.36 -14.39
CA PHE A 103 -9.33 8.03 -14.00
C PHE A 103 -8.25 8.12 -12.92
N LEU A 104 -8.29 7.21 -11.96
CA LEU A 104 -7.30 7.11 -10.90
C LEU A 104 -6.47 5.84 -11.05
N GLU A 105 -5.15 5.97 -11.02
CA GLU A 105 -4.24 4.85 -10.83
C GLU A 105 -4.14 4.51 -9.35
N VAL A 106 -4.66 3.34 -8.99
CA VAL A 106 -4.78 2.88 -7.61
C VAL A 106 -4.06 1.55 -7.46
N LEU A 107 -3.12 1.54 -6.52
CA LEU A 107 -2.47 0.34 -6.01
C LEU A 107 -3.18 -0.07 -4.73
N LEU A 108 -3.73 -1.29 -4.70
CA LEU A 108 -4.36 -1.84 -3.50
C LEU A 108 -3.31 -2.60 -2.68
N ILE A 109 -3.23 -2.29 -1.38
CA ILE A 109 -2.18 -2.81 -0.49
C ILE A 109 -2.75 -3.85 0.48
N SER A 110 -3.83 -3.50 1.19
CA SER A 110 -4.43 -4.39 2.18
C SER A 110 -5.91 -4.10 2.43
N LEU A 111 -6.61 -5.11 2.95
CA LEU A 111 -7.97 -5.03 3.45
C LEU A 111 -7.92 -5.05 4.99
N ILE A 112 -8.51 -4.05 5.62
CA ILE A 112 -8.56 -3.88 7.07
C ILE A 112 -10.00 -4.10 7.51
N VAL A 113 -10.24 -5.18 8.25
CA VAL A 113 -11.55 -5.54 8.80
C VAL A 113 -11.62 -5.10 10.27
N LYS A 114 -12.61 -4.27 10.61
CA LYS A 114 -12.88 -3.83 11.97
C LYS A 114 -14.19 -4.42 12.47
N SER A 115 -14.14 -5.00 13.67
CA SER A 115 -15.31 -5.52 14.39
C SER A 115 -15.19 -5.20 15.88
N GLY A 116 -15.95 -4.20 16.34
CA GLY A 116 -15.84 -3.69 17.70
C GLY A 116 -14.43 -3.18 18.00
N SER A 117 -13.78 -3.73 19.03
CA SER A 117 -12.40 -3.39 19.41
C SER A 117 -11.33 -4.21 18.67
N LYS A 118 -11.72 -5.17 17.83
CA LYS A 118 -10.78 -6.02 17.09
C LYS A 118 -10.59 -5.49 15.67
N GLN A 119 -9.34 -5.46 15.24
CA GLN A 119 -8.94 -5.16 13.87
C GLN A 119 -8.07 -6.30 13.35
N TYR A 120 -8.31 -6.70 12.11
CA TYR A 120 -7.46 -7.61 11.35
C TYR A 120 -7.14 -6.98 10.00
N GLU A 121 -5.91 -7.17 9.52
CA GLU A 121 -5.45 -6.65 8.24
C GLU A 121 -4.93 -7.82 7.39
N MET A 122 -5.42 -7.91 6.16
CA MET A 122 -5.03 -8.93 5.19
C MET A 122 -4.37 -8.26 3.99
N LEU A 123 -3.20 -8.75 3.61
CA LEU A 123 -2.51 -8.29 2.40
C LEU A 123 -3.30 -8.65 1.16
N VAL A 124 -3.24 -7.75 0.18
CA VAL A 124 -3.52 -8.12 -1.21
C VAL A 124 -2.21 -8.46 -1.88
N TYR A 125 -2.02 -9.75 -2.13
CA TYR A 125 -0.74 -10.23 -2.62
C TYR A 125 -0.53 -9.78 -4.08
N PRO A 126 0.65 -9.25 -4.39
CA PRO A 126 0.99 -8.74 -5.72
C PRO A 126 0.81 -9.80 -6.84
N ASP A 127 0.98 -11.09 -6.52
CA ASP A 127 0.88 -12.21 -7.46
C ASP A 127 -0.54 -12.78 -7.66
N GLU A 128 -1.57 -12.25 -7.00
CA GLU A 128 -2.92 -12.81 -7.13
C GLU A 128 -3.62 -12.38 -8.42
N PHE A 129 -3.15 -11.32 -9.11
CA PHE A 129 -3.83 -10.76 -10.28
C PHE A 129 -2.89 -10.15 -11.32
N LYS A 130 -3.18 -10.39 -12.59
CA LYS A 130 -2.32 -10.09 -13.76
C LYS A 130 -2.50 -8.69 -14.40
N HIS A 131 -3.01 -7.69 -13.67
CA HIS A 131 -3.55 -6.40 -14.18
C HIS A 131 -5.04 -6.45 -14.56
N LEU A 132 -5.83 -5.59 -13.94
CA LEU A 132 -7.25 -5.40 -14.26
C LEU A 132 -7.41 -3.99 -14.81
N ILE A 133 -7.28 -3.89 -16.14
CA ILE A 133 -7.46 -2.67 -16.90
C ILE A 133 -8.89 -2.72 -17.44
N SER A 134 -9.72 -1.78 -16.99
CA SER A 134 -11.09 -1.64 -17.49
C SER A 134 -11.09 -1.50 -19.02
N PRO A 135 -11.95 -2.23 -19.76
CA PRO A 135 -12.01 -2.16 -21.22
C PRO A 135 -12.45 -0.78 -21.73
N PHE A 136 -12.93 0.09 -20.83
CA PHE A 136 -13.35 1.45 -21.13
C PHE A 136 -12.24 2.49 -20.94
N LEU A 137 -11.03 2.07 -20.55
CA LEU A 137 -9.90 2.98 -20.42
C LEU A 137 -9.38 3.41 -21.79
N PRO A 138 -8.96 4.69 -21.94
CA PRO A 138 -8.22 5.10 -23.12
C PRO A 138 -6.94 4.26 -23.27
N GLN A 139 -6.66 3.77 -24.48
CA GLN A 139 -5.50 2.90 -24.76
C GLN A 139 -4.17 3.51 -24.29
N LYS A 140 -4.06 4.83 -24.32
CA LYS A 140 -2.90 5.59 -23.84
C LYS A 140 -2.62 5.35 -22.35
N VAL A 141 -3.67 5.20 -21.54
CA VAL A 141 -3.56 4.88 -20.11
C VAL A 141 -3.06 3.46 -19.92
N SER A 142 -3.62 2.48 -20.66
CA SER A 142 -3.17 1.08 -20.61
C SER A 142 -1.67 0.97 -20.87
N ASN A 143 -1.20 1.58 -21.96
CA ASN A 143 0.21 1.53 -22.36
C ASN A 143 1.13 2.19 -21.30
N LEU A 144 0.68 3.28 -20.68
CA LEU A 144 1.44 3.95 -19.63
C LEU A 144 1.49 3.10 -18.35
N VAL A 145 0.37 2.54 -17.93
CA VAL A 145 0.29 1.68 -16.73
C VAL A 145 1.16 0.44 -16.90
N GLU A 146 1.09 -0.22 -18.06
CA GLU A 146 1.91 -1.38 -18.39
C GLU A 146 3.42 -1.06 -18.40
N SER A 147 3.81 0.09 -18.99
CA SER A 147 5.21 0.50 -19.00
C SER A 147 5.76 0.86 -17.61
N TYR A 148 4.90 1.33 -16.70
CA TYR A 148 5.26 1.70 -15.31
C TYR A 148 5.08 0.56 -14.30
N ALA A 149 4.38 -0.52 -14.64
CA ALA A 149 4.19 -1.68 -13.78
C ALA A 149 5.53 -2.21 -13.23
N ARG A 150 6.62 -2.11 -14.01
CA ARG A 150 7.97 -2.49 -13.55
C ARG A 150 8.51 -1.61 -12.42
N VAL A 151 8.26 -0.30 -12.45
CA VAL A 151 8.73 0.63 -11.42
C VAL A 151 7.89 0.49 -10.14
N ILE A 152 6.61 0.18 -10.29
CA ILE A 152 5.70 -0.06 -9.15
C ILE A 152 6.06 -1.37 -8.43
N ARG A 153 6.56 -2.38 -9.15
CA ARG A 153 7.17 -3.59 -8.55
C ARG A 153 8.36 -3.30 -7.65
N GLU A 154 9.12 -2.25 -7.94
CA GLU A 154 10.25 -1.85 -7.11
C GLU A 154 9.79 -1.08 -5.85
N ARG A 155 8.50 -0.70 -5.76
CA ARG A 155 7.89 -0.04 -4.58
C ARG A 155 7.24 -1.02 -3.58
N MET A 156 7.56 -2.31 -3.68
CA MET A 156 6.97 -3.42 -2.93
C MET A 156 7.44 -3.54 -1.46
N ASP A 157 8.17 -2.56 -0.93
CA ASP A 157 8.59 -2.54 0.48
C ASP A 157 7.41 -2.63 1.47
N TYR A 158 6.18 -2.38 1.00
CA TYR A 158 4.94 -2.54 1.77
C TYR A 158 4.56 -4.00 2.08
N GLU A 159 5.06 -4.98 1.33
CA GLU A 159 4.84 -6.40 1.67
C GLU A 159 5.51 -6.73 3.01
N VAL A 160 6.75 -6.26 3.18
CA VAL A 160 7.53 -6.43 4.41
C VAL A 160 6.82 -5.82 5.61
N VAL A 161 6.19 -4.65 5.43
CA VAL A 161 5.37 -4.00 6.48
C VAL A 161 4.34 -4.97 7.04
N VAL A 162 3.54 -5.61 6.17
CA VAL A 162 2.43 -6.43 6.68
C VAL A 162 2.88 -7.83 7.11
N LEU A 163 3.94 -8.37 6.52
CA LEU A 163 4.58 -9.59 7.02
C LEU A 163 5.02 -9.43 8.48
N LEU A 164 5.65 -8.29 8.81
CA LEU A 164 6.04 -7.96 10.19
C LEU A 164 4.83 -7.91 11.13
N SER A 165 3.74 -7.25 10.72
CA SER A 165 2.50 -7.19 11.52
C SER A 165 1.93 -8.59 11.78
N THR A 166 1.93 -9.45 10.75
CA THR A 166 1.36 -10.81 10.81
C THR A 166 2.11 -11.72 11.78
N VAL A 167 3.42 -11.55 11.91
CA VAL A 167 4.26 -12.34 12.84
C VAL A 167 4.36 -11.72 14.23
N GLY A 168 3.51 -10.74 14.56
CA GLY A 168 3.44 -10.13 15.88
C GLY A 168 4.43 -8.99 16.11
N LEU A 169 4.96 -8.38 15.04
CA LEU A 169 5.89 -7.25 15.09
C LEU A 169 5.19 -5.95 14.63
N GLN A 170 4.02 -5.66 15.21
CA GLN A 170 3.16 -4.56 14.78
C GLN A 170 3.83 -3.19 14.93
N ASP A 171 4.63 -2.98 15.96
CA ASP A 171 5.33 -1.70 16.19
C ASP A 171 6.38 -1.44 15.10
N ILE A 172 7.15 -2.46 14.73
CA ILE A 172 8.16 -2.38 13.66
C ILE A 172 7.47 -2.21 12.30
N SER A 173 6.36 -2.90 12.09
CA SER A 173 5.51 -2.73 10.91
C SER A 173 5.04 -1.28 10.76
N ALA A 174 4.51 -0.69 11.84
CA ALA A 174 4.04 0.69 11.83
C ALA A 174 5.18 1.69 11.56
N ASP A 175 6.35 1.49 12.16
CA ASP A 175 7.51 2.35 11.89
C ASP A 175 8.02 2.20 10.45
N LEU A 176 8.06 0.98 9.89
CA LEU A 176 8.46 0.76 8.50
C LEU A 176 7.49 1.43 7.53
N TRP A 177 6.18 1.29 7.79
CA TRP A 177 5.14 1.94 7.01
C TRP A 177 5.33 3.45 6.96
N GLU A 178 5.48 4.08 8.13
CA GLU A 178 5.64 5.53 8.23
C GLU A 178 6.95 6.00 7.56
N GLY A 179 8.03 5.21 7.66
CA GLY A 179 9.27 5.46 6.94
C GLY A 179 9.07 5.47 5.42
N LEU A 180 8.39 4.45 4.87
CA LEU A 180 8.10 4.36 3.44
C LEU A 180 7.18 5.49 2.95
N VAL A 181 6.10 5.78 3.68
CA VAL A 181 5.16 6.87 3.35
C VAL A 181 5.92 8.19 3.19
N ARG A 182 6.80 8.52 4.15
CA ARG A 182 7.60 9.75 4.13
C ARG A 182 8.62 9.76 3.01
N TYR A 183 9.31 8.64 2.80
CA TYR A 183 10.29 8.50 1.73
C TYR A 183 9.68 8.80 0.36
N TYR A 184 8.52 8.19 0.06
CA TYR A 184 7.83 8.42 -1.22
C TYR A 184 7.15 9.79 -1.31
N SER A 185 6.89 10.44 -0.18
CA SER A 185 6.40 11.83 -0.13
C SER A 185 7.54 12.86 -0.20
N ASN A 186 8.78 12.42 -0.44
CA ASN A 186 10.01 13.23 -0.44
C ASN A 186 10.36 13.88 0.93
N ASP A 187 9.76 13.41 2.02
CA ASP A 187 10.17 13.73 3.39
C ASP A 187 11.32 12.78 3.82
N TYR A 188 12.49 12.98 3.23
CA TYR A 188 13.63 12.08 3.45
C TYR A 188 14.14 12.11 4.89
N GLU A 189 14.23 13.29 5.51
CA GLU A 189 14.65 13.45 6.90
C GLU A 189 13.69 12.72 7.85
N GLY A 190 12.38 12.88 7.66
CA GLY A 190 11.37 12.14 8.40
C GLY A 190 11.47 10.63 8.15
N SER A 191 11.69 10.21 6.91
CA SER A 191 11.81 8.78 6.58
C SER A 191 12.99 8.09 7.29
N ILE A 192 14.16 8.75 7.34
CA ILE A 192 15.36 8.25 8.03
C ILE A 192 15.09 7.99 9.51
N LYS A 193 14.36 8.90 10.19
CA LYS A 193 13.99 8.73 11.60
C LYS A 193 13.22 7.44 11.83
N PHE A 194 12.30 7.08 10.94
CA PHE A 194 11.47 5.89 11.07
C PHE A 194 12.22 4.62 10.66
N PHE A 195 13.04 4.65 9.61
CA PHE A 195 13.93 3.52 9.29
C PHE A 195 14.91 3.21 10.42
N ARG A 196 15.43 4.22 11.12
CA ARG A 196 16.25 4.02 12.32
C ARG A 196 15.51 3.22 13.39
N LYS A 197 14.23 3.54 13.64
CA LYS A 197 13.41 2.81 14.63
C LYS A 197 13.14 1.37 14.21
N VAL A 198 12.93 1.10 12.92
CA VAL A 198 12.79 -0.27 12.39
C VAL A 198 14.02 -1.11 12.75
N ILE A 199 15.22 -0.59 12.48
CA ILE A 199 16.47 -1.28 12.81
C ILE A 199 16.63 -1.48 14.31
N GLU A 200 16.29 -0.46 15.11
CA GLU A 200 16.31 -0.53 16.57
C GLU A 200 15.37 -1.63 17.10
N GLY A 201 14.15 -1.70 16.58
CA GLY A 201 13.17 -2.75 16.92
C GLY A 201 13.68 -4.14 16.57
N LEU A 202 14.20 -4.34 15.35
CA LEU A 202 14.77 -5.62 14.93
C LEU A 202 15.95 -6.03 15.81
N ARG A 203 16.81 -5.07 16.20
CA ARG A 203 17.94 -5.32 17.10
C ARG A 203 17.48 -5.84 18.47
N ASN A 204 16.41 -5.24 19.01
CA ASN A 204 15.84 -5.64 20.29
C ASN A 204 15.23 -7.05 20.22
N ILE A 205 14.52 -7.38 19.15
CA ILE A 205 13.99 -8.74 18.93
C ILE A 205 15.13 -9.77 18.89
N VAL A 206 16.19 -9.49 18.13
CA VAL A 206 17.33 -10.40 18.04
C VAL A 206 17.97 -10.58 19.42
N LYS A 207 18.02 -9.55 20.26
CA LYS A 207 18.55 -9.65 21.63
C LYS A 207 17.69 -10.56 22.52
N GLU A 208 16.36 -10.48 22.38
CA GLU A 208 15.39 -11.20 23.21
C GLU A 208 15.04 -12.60 22.68
N ALA A 209 15.36 -12.92 21.43
CA ALA A 209 15.01 -14.21 20.83
C ALA A 209 15.85 -15.37 21.40
N ASP A 210 15.19 -16.30 22.06
CA ASP A 210 15.81 -17.53 22.63
C ASP A 210 15.92 -18.67 21.61
N VAL A 211 15.17 -18.59 20.51
CA VAL A 211 15.11 -19.62 19.45
C VAL A 211 16.22 -19.52 18.41
N ILE A 212 17.06 -18.48 18.48
CA ILE A 212 18.17 -18.26 17.55
C ILE A 212 19.46 -18.79 18.16
N GLU A 213 20.17 -19.66 17.43
CA GLU A 213 21.51 -20.14 17.79
C GLU A 213 22.44 -18.97 18.18
N GLU A 214 23.11 -19.08 19.34
CA GLU A 214 23.87 -17.98 19.97
C GLU A 214 24.86 -17.29 19.01
N GLY A 215 25.63 -18.06 18.23
CA GLY A 215 26.57 -17.49 17.27
C GLY A 215 25.91 -16.73 16.12
N ARG A 216 24.67 -17.08 15.73
CA ARG A 216 23.88 -16.33 14.74
C ARG A 216 23.27 -15.08 15.37
N LYS A 217 22.75 -15.21 16.59
CA LYS A 217 22.19 -14.12 17.38
C LYS A 217 23.20 -12.98 17.54
N GLU A 218 24.43 -13.31 17.91
CA GLU A 218 25.50 -12.33 18.10
C GLU A 218 25.90 -11.61 16.80
N ARG A 219 25.98 -12.34 15.67
CA ARG A 219 26.27 -11.76 14.35
C ARG A 219 25.15 -10.84 13.87
N LEU A 220 23.89 -11.25 14.02
CA LEU A 220 22.72 -10.44 13.66
C LEU A 220 22.67 -9.16 14.50
N HIS A 221 22.87 -9.27 15.81
CA HIS A 221 22.88 -8.12 16.70
C HIS A 221 23.99 -7.12 16.32
N ARG A 222 25.19 -7.61 16.00
CA ARG A 222 26.32 -6.77 15.55
C ARG A 222 26.01 -6.05 14.24
N TYR A 223 25.44 -6.76 13.27
CA TYR A 223 25.01 -6.17 12.00
C TYR A 223 23.98 -5.06 12.21
N LEU A 224 22.92 -5.33 12.98
CA LEU A 224 21.86 -4.35 13.25
C LEU A 224 22.36 -3.15 14.06
N SER A 225 23.32 -3.36 14.98
CA SER A 225 23.96 -2.27 15.71
C SER A 225 24.74 -1.36 14.77
N GLY A 226 25.57 -1.93 13.88
CA GLY A 226 26.29 -1.13 12.89
C GLY A 226 25.36 -0.39 11.93
N ALA A 227 24.27 -1.03 11.49
CA ALA A 227 23.28 -0.38 10.64
C ALA A 227 22.57 0.79 11.37
N TYR A 228 22.25 0.62 12.66
CA TYR A 228 21.67 1.67 13.49
C TYR A 228 22.60 2.87 13.62
N ASP A 229 23.89 2.65 13.89
CA ASP A 229 24.88 3.72 14.03
C ASP A 229 25.06 4.50 12.71
N LEU A 230 25.12 3.78 11.59
CA LEU A 230 25.21 4.38 10.25
C LEU A 230 23.98 5.26 9.94
N ILE A 231 22.76 4.73 10.12
CA ILE A 231 21.53 5.50 9.83
C ILE A 231 21.39 6.69 10.78
N SER A 232 21.77 6.55 12.05
CA SER A 232 21.74 7.66 13.01
C SER A 232 22.63 8.82 12.55
N SER A 233 23.76 8.50 11.92
CA SER A 233 24.71 9.51 11.39
C SER A 233 24.15 10.25 10.16
N PHE A 234 23.23 9.64 9.39
CA PHE A 234 22.59 10.30 8.25
C PHE A 234 21.59 11.38 8.68
N GLY A 235 20.90 11.19 9.81
CA GLY A 235 19.96 12.19 10.34
C GLY A 235 20.64 13.51 10.75
N GLU A 236 21.92 13.47 11.13
CA GLU A 236 22.70 14.65 11.50
C GLU A 236 23.20 15.47 10.30
N HIS A 237 23.16 14.89 9.08
CA HIS A 237 23.75 15.48 7.87
C HIS A 237 22.81 15.54 6.66
N ALA A 238 21.55 15.13 6.80
CA ALA A 238 20.54 15.21 5.75
C ALA A 238 20.13 16.68 5.46
N GLY A 239 20.96 17.38 4.68
CA GLY A 239 20.75 18.78 4.30
C GLY A 239 22.03 19.57 4.08
N THR A 240 23.16 19.10 4.61
CA THR A 240 24.48 19.68 4.34
C THR A 240 25.08 19.01 3.11
N ARG A 241 24.81 19.55 1.93
CA ARG A 241 25.62 19.25 0.73
C ARG A 241 27.04 19.76 1.00
N GLY A 242 28.01 18.84 1.07
CA GLY A 242 29.42 19.15 0.86
C GLY A 242 29.71 19.34 -0.62
#